data_AF-A0A316WK75-F1
#
_entry.id   AF-A0A316WK75-F1
#
_cell.length_a   1.000
_cell.length_b   1.000
_cell.length_c   1.000
_cell.angle_alpha   90.00
_cell.angle_beta   90.00
_cell.angle_gamma   90.00
#
_symmetry.space_group_name_H-M   'P 1'
#
loop_
_entity.id
_entity.type
_entity.pdbx_description
1 polymer ?
#
loop_
_entity_poly.entity_id
_entity_poly.type
_entity_poly.pdbx_seq_one_letter_code
_entity_poly.pdbx_strand_id
1 'polypeptide(L)'
;MTKRKHIDTKSKKTEPESSANGQKLEEFKPNTASKNAKLIHKFNDFEFEIWIDKHYEDRLNYGDESGIREGIEQEKIQALIIESIKYIFHFYLSNRISNFINFPNKVNPRSKTNHRIVIKDYRNSEVPLNFVIEIHFLEYGKYEITTITAMKTTDFFLTDGQYCISFTNTSINLNRLVVKQLSTIDKLTY
;
A
#
# COMPACT_ATOMS: atom_id res chain seq x y z
N MET A 1 -53.58 14.72 -4.89
CA MET A 1 -52.41 13.98 -4.34
C MET A 1 -51.19 14.88 -4.41
N THR A 2 -50.74 15.31 -3.24
CA THR A 2 -49.94 16.51 -3.01
C THR A 2 -48.44 16.18 -3.13
N LYS A 3 -47.74 16.85 -4.05
CA LYS A 3 -46.28 16.77 -4.21
C LYS A 3 -45.59 17.27 -2.94
N ARG A 4 -44.81 16.43 -2.26
CA ARG A 4 -43.95 16.85 -1.15
C ARG A 4 -42.80 17.71 -1.70
N LYS A 5 -42.64 18.92 -1.15
CA LYS A 5 -41.55 19.84 -1.43
C LYS A 5 -40.25 19.32 -0.81
N HIS A 6 -39.17 19.38 -1.59
CA HIS A 6 -37.80 19.13 -1.16
C HIS A 6 -37.39 20.21 -0.13
N ILE A 7 -36.91 19.81 1.04
CA ILE A 7 -36.40 20.72 2.08
C ILE A 7 -34.88 20.75 1.93
N ASP A 8 -34.37 21.88 1.43
CA ASP A 8 -32.94 22.20 1.46
C ASP A 8 -32.52 22.47 2.90
N THR A 9 -31.73 21.57 3.47
CA THR A 9 -31.15 21.77 4.81
C THR A 9 -29.72 22.26 4.66
N LYS A 10 -29.56 23.56 4.41
CA LYS A 10 -28.33 24.29 4.77
C LYS A 10 -28.36 24.52 6.28
N SER A 11 -27.72 23.66 7.05
CA SER A 11 -27.35 23.96 8.43
C SER A 11 -25.85 24.17 8.51
N LYS A 12 -25.46 25.45 8.55
CA LYS A 12 -24.19 25.92 9.10
C LYS A 12 -24.03 25.28 10.48
N LYS A 13 -22.98 24.48 10.69
CA LYS A 13 -22.40 24.28 12.01
C LYS A 13 -21.01 24.89 12.01
N THR A 14 -20.91 25.91 12.84
CA THR A 14 -19.75 26.67 13.25
C THR A 14 -18.63 25.73 13.69
N GLU A 15 -17.46 25.91 13.12
CA GLU A 15 -16.21 25.30 13.57
C GLU A 15 -15.88 25.84 14.97
N PRO A 16 -15.44 25.00 15.93
CA PRO A 16 -14.64 25.47 17.03
C PRO A 16 -13.17 25.52 16.59
N GLU A 17 -12.58 26.71 16.73
CA GLU A 17 -11.17 26.98 16.53
C GLU A 17 -10.27 26.13 17.44
N SER A 18 -9.27 25.53 16.79
CA SER A 18 -7.90 25.25 17.22
C SER A 18 -7.61 24.88 18.68
N SER A 19 -7.09 23.68 18.86
CA SER A 19 -6.04 23.39 19.84
C SER A 19 -4.80 22.82 19.15
N ALA A 20 -3.65 23.18 19.70
CA ALA A 20 -2.32 23.11 19.10
C ALA A 20 -1.79 21.69 18.87
N ASN A 21 -1.50 21.37 17.60
CA ASN A 21 -0.20 20.89 17.14
C ASN A 21 -0.26 20.78 15.61
N GLY A 22 0.42 21.71 14.93
CA GLY A 22 0.37 21.86 13.47
C GLY A 22 1.04 20.71 12.73
N GLN A 23 0.30 19.61 12.52
CA GLN A 23 0.47 18.79 11.33
C GLN A 23 -0.60 19.23 10.35
N LYS A 24 -0.18 19.89 9.27
CA LYS A 24 -1.05 20.16 8.12
C LYS A 24 -1.54 18.79 7.63
N LEU A 25 -2.82 18.48 7.84
CA LEU A 25 -3.44 17.26 7.32
C LEU A 25 -3.21 17.24 5.81
N GLU A 26 -2.34 16.36 5.34
CA GLU A 26 -2.08 16.24 3.91
C GLU A 26 -3.36 15.76 3.21
N GLU A 27 -3.78 16.52 2.20
CA GLU A 27 -5.02 16.27 1.47
C GLU A 27 -4.87 15.08 0.51
N PHE A 28 -5.93 14.28 0.38
CA PHE A 28 -5.97 13.22 -0.62
C PHE A 28 -5.95 13.81 -2.03
N LYS A 29 -4.99 13.37 -2.83
CA LYS A 29 -4.81 13.78 -4.23
C LYS A 29 -4.41 12.61 -5.11
N PRO A 30 -4.60 12.71 -6.43
CA PRO A 30 -4.14 11.67 -7.34
C PRO A 30 -2.61 11.51 -7.31
N ASN A 31 -2.16 10.25 -7.38
CA ASN A 31 -0.78 9.87 -7.68
C ASN A 31 -0.78 8.82 -8.82
N THR A 32 0.35 8.15 -9.07
CA THR A 32 0.45 7.22 -10.20
C THR A 32 -0.44 5.98 -10.00
N ALA A 33 -0.42 5.42 -8.79
CA ALA A 33 -1.19 4.22 -8.44
C ALA A 33 -2.70 4.50 -8.26
N SER A 34 -3.07 5.61 -7.62
CA SER A 34 -4.41 5.88 -7.11
C SER A 34 -4.92 7.29 -7.42
N LYS A 35 -6.24 7.43 -7.53
CA LYS A 35 -6.92 8.73 -7.67
C LYS A 35 -7.05 9.47 -6.34
N ASN A 36 -6.98 8.75 -5.22
CA ASN A 36 -7.18 9.29 -3.88
C ASN A 36 -6.05 8.76 -2.99
N ALA A 37 -4.86 9.32 -3.14
CA ALA A 37 -3.70 8.98 -2.34
C ALA A 37 -3.30 10.12 -1.41
N LYS A 38 -2.72 9.79 -0.26
CA LYS A 38 -2.14 10.75 0.68
C LYS A 38 -0.64 10.45 0.79
N LEU A 39 0.20 11.46 0.59
CA LEU A 39 1.64 11.33 0.81
C LEU A 39 1.87 11.32 2.33
N ILE A 40 2.67 10.37 2.80
CA ILE A 40 2.93 10.20 4.24
C ILE A 40 4.40 10.33 4.59
N HIS A 41 5.28 10.11 3.61
CA HIS A 41 6.71 10.22 3.85
C HIS A 41 7.50 10.45 2.56
N LYS A 42 8.62 11.16 2.66
CA LYS A 42 9.55 11.39 1.56
C LYS A 42 11.00 11.22 2.02
N PHE A 43 11.74 10.38 1.29
CA PHE A 43 13.19 10.27 1.41
C PHE A 43 13.86 11.10 0.32
N ASN A 44 14.94 11.80 0.67
CA ASN A 44 15.63 12.69 -0.28
C ASN A 44 16.92 12.08 -0.85
N ASP A 45 17.64 11.22 -0.11
CA ASP A 45 18.92 10.64 -0.56
C ASP A 45 18.74 9.68 -1.76
N PHE A 46 17.64 8.92 -1.71
CA PHE A 46 17.02 8.26 -2.85
C PHE A 46 15.58 8.76 -2.85
N GLU A 47 15.11 9.36 -3.94
CA GLU A 47 13.83 10.06 -3.98
C GLU A 47 12.65 9.08 -3.95
N PHE A 48 12.41 8.48 -2.77
CA PHE A 48 11.26 7.63 -2.50
C PHE A 48 10.15 8.46 -1.87
N GLU A 49 8.99 8.44 -2.51
CA GLU A 49 7.76 8.98 -1.95
C GLU A 49 6.87 7.81 -1.52
N ILE A 50 6.49 7.77 -0.24
CA ILE A 50 5.59 6.76 0.32
C ILE A 50 4.20 7.38 0.46
N TRP A 51 3.24 6.73 -0.16
CA TRP A 51 1.84 7.12 -0.22
C TRP A 51 0.95 6.03 0.34
N ILE A 52 -0.25 6.43 0.75
CA ILE A 52 -1.33 5.50 1.11
C ILE A 52 -2.59 5.82 0.33
N ASP A 53 -3.29 4.77 -0.12
CA ASP A 53 -4.58 4.87 -0.77
C ASP A 53 -5.69 5.17 0.25
N LYS A 54 -6.71 5.93 -0.15
CA LYS A 54 -7.88 6.20 0.68
C LYS A 54 -8.55 4.92 1.19
N HIS A 55 -8.57 3.84 0.41
CA HIS A 55 -9.10 2.54 0.83
C HIS A 55 -8.35 1.96 2.04
N TYR A 56 -7.04 2.17 2.13
CA TYR A 56 -6.28 1.80 3.33
C TYR A 56 -6.63 2.70 4.51
N GLU A 57 -6.70 4.02 4.29
CA GLU A 57 -7.08 4.98 5.34
C GLU A 57 -8.48 4.68 5.91
N ASP A 58 -9.45 4.39 5.03
CA ASP A 58 -10.81 4.06 5.42
C ASP A 58 -10.83 2.80 6.31
N ARG A 59 -10.01 1.79 5.98
CA ARG A 59 -9.84 0.58 6.80
C ARG A 59 -9.18 0.85 8.15
N LEU A 60 -8.24 1.79 8.21
CA LEU A 60 -7.56 2.18 9.44
C LEU A 60 -8.53 2.89 10.39
N ASN A 61 -9.29 3.85 9.88
CA ASN A 61 -10.12 4.74 10.70
C ASN A 61 -11.52 4.20 10.99
N TYR A 62 -12.12 3.49 10.03
CA TYR A 62 -13.51 3.01 10.13
C TYR A 62 -13.59 1.48 10.28
N GLY A 63 -12.49 0.77 10.04
CA GLY A 63 -12.48 -0.69 10.10
C GLY A 63 -13.20 -1.34 8.92
N ASP A 64 -13.73 -2.53 9.14
CA ASP A 64 -14.63 -3.23 8.22
C ASP A 64 -15.80 -3.88 8.97
N GLU A 65 -16.48 -4.86 8.36
CA GLU A 65 -17.60 -5.59 9.00
C GLU A 65 -17.20 -6.27 10.34
N SER A 66 -15.90 -6.42 10.59
CA SER A 66 -15.33 -6.97 11.84
C SER A 66 -14.86 -5.90 12.84
N GLY A 67 -15.10 -4.61 12.57
CA GLY A 67 -14.69 -3.49 13.43
C GLY A 67 -13.35 -2.86 13.05
N ILE A 68 -12.87 -1.93 13.88
CA ILE A 68 -11.58 -1.23 13.70
C ILE A 68 -10.43 -2.24 13.81
N ARG A 69 -9.48 -2.16 12.90
CA ARG A 69 -8.41 -3.15 12.76
C ARG A 69 -7.15 -2.69 13.50
N GLU A 70 -6.79 -3.41 14.55
CA GLU A 70 -5.51 -3.21 15.24
C GLU A 70 -4.34 -3.80 14.44
N GLY A 71 -3.18 -3.15 14.55
CA GLY A 71 -1.92 -3.65 14.00
C GLY A 71 -1.64 -3.27 12.54
N ILE A 72 -2.47 -2.42 11.94
CA ILE A 72 -2.30 -1.84 10.58
C ILE A 72 -1.95 -0.35 10.62
N GLU A 73 -1.43 0.15 11.73
CA GLU A 73 -1.13 1.58 11.95
C GLU A 73 -0.14 2.12 10.90
N GLN A 74 -0.34 3.38 10.50
CA GLN A 74 0.44 4.00 9.41
C GLN A 74 1.95 3.94 9.66
N GLU A 75 2.40 4.24 10.88
CA GLU A 75 3.83 4.23 11.25
C GLU A 75 4.44 2.83 11.10
N LYS A 76 3.71 1.81 11.50
CA LYS A 76 4.15 0.41 11.39
C LYS A 76 4.23 -0.03 9.93
N ILE A 77 3.23 0.31 9.12
CA ILE A 77 3.23 0.03 7.69
C ILE A 77 4.38 0.75 6.99
N GLN A 78 4.59 2.03 7.30
CA GLN A 78 5.69 2.82 6.76
C GLN A 78 7.05 2.18 7.10
N ALA A 79 7.29 1.78 8.35
CA ALA A 79 8.52 1.11 8.76
C ALA A 79 8.75 -0.19 7.98
N LEU A 80 7.69 -0.99 7.78
CA LEU A 80 7.77 -2.23 7.00
C LEU A 80 8.03 -1.99 5.52
N ILE A 81 7.47 -0.93 4.93
CA ILE A 81 7.79 -0.54 3.55
C ILE A 81 9.26 -0.20 3.43
N ILE A 82 9.76 0.66 4.32
CA ILE A 82 11.18 1.07 4.34
C ILE A 82 12.09 -0.15 4.45
N GLU A 83 11.79 -1.07 5.37
CA GLU A 83 12.53 -2.32 5.51
C GLU A 83 12.43 -3.18 4.24
N SER A 84 11.26 -3.24 3.61
CA SER A 84 11.00 -4.09 2.45
C SER A 84 11.72 -3.63 1.19
N ILE A 85 11.98 -2.32 1.04
CA ILE A 85 12.61 -1.74 -0.16
C ILE A 85 13.92 -2.46 -0.51
N LYS A 86 14.84 -2.65 0.44
CA LYS A 86 16.12 -3.31 0.15
C LYS A 86 15.96 -4.74 -0.38
N TYR A 87 14.96 -5.48 0.11
CA TYR A 87 14.70 -6.84 -0.33
C TYR A 87 13.97 -6.88 -1.67
N ILE A 88 13.06 -5.94 -1.90
CA ILE A 88 12.39 -5.75 -3.20
C ILE A 88 13.44 -5.49 -4.28
N PHE A 89 14.36 -4.54 -4.05
CA PHE A 89 15.44 -4.25 -5.00
C PHE A 89 16.42 -5.41 -5.14
N HIS A 90 16.76 -6.10 -4.04
CA HIS A 90 17.56 -7.32 -4.12
C HIS A 90 16.93 -8.33 -5.08
N PHE A 91 15.68 -8.72 -4.84
CA PHE A 91 14.97 -9.70 -5.66
C PHE A 91 14.76 -9.21 -7.10
N TYR A 92 14.43 -7.93 -7.28
CA TYR A 92 14.30 -7.31 -8.60
C TYR A 92 15.57 -7.52 -9.44
N LEU A 93 16.74 -7.27 -8.84
CA LEU A 93 18.04 -7.36 -9.52
C LEU A 93 18.52 -8.81 -9.64
N SER A 94 18.50 -9.59 -8.55
CA SER A 94 19.04 -10.95 -8.50
C SER A 94 18.24 -11.93 -9.36
N ASN A 95 16.91 -11.81 -9.34
CA ASN A 95 16.00 -12.69 -10.06
C ASN A 95 15.51 -12.10 -11.39
N ARG A 96 15.95 -10.88 -11.75
CA ARG A 96 15.56 -10.15 -12.98
C ARG A 96 14.03 -10.05 -13.16
N ILE A 97 13.31 -9.75 -12.08
CA ILE A 97 11.86 -9.71 -12.07
C ILE A 97 11.38 -8.36 -12.58
N SER A 98 10.94 -8.27 -13.84
CA SER A 98 10.48 -7.01 -14.45
C SER A 98 9.23 -6.41 -13.79
N ASN A 99 8.43 -7.22 -13.08
CA ASN A 99 7.08 -6.85 -12.65
C ASN A 99 7.01 -6.34 -11.20
N PHE A 100 8.13 -5.94 -10.59
CA PHE A 100 8.10 -5.31 -9.25
C PHE A 100 7.92 -3.79 -9.34
N ILE A 101 8.49 -3.19 -10.37
CA ILE A 101 8.48 -1.75 -10.58
C ILE A 101 7.68 -1.50 -11.85
N ASN A 102 6.61 -0.72 -11.73
CA ASN A 102 5.81 -0.28 -12.85
C ASN A 102 6.53 0.88 -13.54
N PHE A 103 6.92 0.66 -14.79
CA PHE A 103 7.53 1.68 -15.63
C PHE A 103 6.46 2.33 -16.53
N PRO A 104 6.56 3.64 -16.80
CA PRO A 104 5.64 4.30 -17.71
C PRO A 104 5.71 3.66 -19.10
N ASN A 105 4.56 3.22 -19.62
CA ASN A 105 4.49 2.63 -20.95
C ASN A 105 4.57 3.73 -22.02
N LYS A 106 5.75 3.91 -22.61
CA LYS A 106 5.99 4.92 -23.66
C LYS A 106 5.21 4.66 -24.95
N VAL A 107 4.88 3.40 -25.24
CA VAL A 107 4.19 3.00 -26.48
C VAL A 107 2.68 3.13 -26.34
N ASN A 108 2.15 2.79 -25.16
CA ASN A 108 0.74 2.98 -24.83
C ASN A 108 0.63 3.68 -23.47
N PRO A 109 0.66 5.02 -23.43
CA PRO A 109 0.56 5.78 -22.18
C PRO A 109 -0.74 5.55 -21.40
N ARG A 110 -1.75 4.96 -22.04
CA ARG A 110 -3.04 4.59 -21.42
C ARG A 110 -3.02 3.17 -20.84
N SER A 111 -2.02 2.36 -21.17
CA SER A 111 -1.81 1.04 -20.58
C SER A 111 -1.31 1.23 -19.15
N LYS A 112 -2.20 1.03 -18.19
CA LYS A 112 -1.86 0.95 -16.78
C LYS A 112 -1.19 -0.40 -16.50
N THR A 113 0.12 -0.40 -16.26
CA THR A 113 0.78 -1.50 -15.55
C THR A 113 0.49 -1.31 -14.06
N ASN A 114 -0.29 -2.22 -13.48
CA ASN A 114 -0.67 -2.18 -12.06
C ASN A 114 -0.11 -3.42 -11.35
N HIS A 115 1.19 -3.68 -11.53
CA HIS A 115 1.81 -4.80 -10.82
C HIS A 115 1.87 -4.47 -9.33
N ARG A 116 1.26 -5.37 -8.55
CA ARG A 116 1.14 -5.29 -7.10
C ARG A 116 1.99 -6.36 -6.46
N ILE A 117 2.71 -5.98 -5.42
CA ILE A 117 3.45 -6.91 -4.56
C ILE A 117 2.67 -7.03 -3.25
N VAL A 118 2.45 -8.26 -2.82
CA VAL A 118 1.90 -8.53 -1.49
C VAL A 118 3.07 -8.73 -0.53
N ILE A 119 3.06 -8.04 0.59
CA ILE A 119 4.01 -8.25 1.68
C ILE A 119 3.24 -8.87 2.84
N LYS A 120 3.78 -9.95 3.40
CA LYS A 120 3.23 -10.65 4.55
C LYS A 120 4.26 -10.68 5.66
N ASP A 121 3.98 -10.04 6.78
CA ASP A 121 4.84 -10.08 7.96
C ASP A 121 4.28 -11.05 9.00
N TYR A 122 4.94 -12.20 9.14
CA TYR A 122 4.66 -13.25 10.13
C TYR A 122 5.54 -13.12 11.38
N ARG A 123 6.39 -12.09 11.48
CA ARG A 123 7.24 -11.94 12.65
C ARG A 123 6.40 -11.69 13.89
N ASN A 124 6.70 -12.42 14.96
CA ASN A 124 6.04 -12.31 16.26
C ASN A 124 4.50 -12.52 16.25
N SER A 125 3.92 -13.14 15.21
CA SER A 125 2.47 -13.36 15.13
C SER A 125 2.12 -14.50 14.18
N GLU A 126 1.21 -15.38 14.59
CA GLU A 126 0.65 -16.42 13.71
C GLU A 126 -0.28 -15.83 12.64
N VAL A 127 -0.99 -14.75 12.99
CA VAL A 127 -1.81 -13.99 12.05
C VAL A 127 -0.93 -12.93 11.38
N PRO A 128 -0.61 -13.04 10.08
CA PRO A 128 0.29 -12.10 9.45
C PRO A 128 -0.35 -10.74 9.25
N LEU A 129 0.48 -9.71 9.28
CA LEU A 129 0.14 -8.43 8.68
C LEU A 129 0.38 -8.52 7.19
N ASN A 130 -0.68 -8.44 6.40
CA ASN A 130 -0.62 -8.43 4.94
C ASN A 130 -0.80 -6.98 4.48
N PHE A 131 0.01 -6.52 3.55
CA PHE A 131 -0.23 -5.26 2.87
C PHE A 131 0.17 -5.34 1.40
N VAL A 132 -0.48 -4.53 0.59
CA VAL A 132 -0.29 -4.52 -0.86
C VAL A 132 0.31 -3.20 -1.26
N ILE A 133 1.40 -3.26 -2.00
CA ILE A 133 2.07 -2.08 -2.53
C ILE A 133 2.10 -2.10 -4.06
N GLU A 134 2.07 -0.90 -4.63
CA GLU A 134 2.45 -0.64 -6.01
C GLU A 134 3.67 0.27 -6.01
N ILE A 135 4.69 -0.07 -6.81
CA ILE A 135 5.89 0.75 -6.97
C ILE A 135 5.91 1.27 -8.39
N HIS A 136 6.07 2.57 -8.55
CA HIS A 136 6.18 3.23 -9.85
C HIS A 136 7.52 3.94 -9.96
N PHE A 137 8.16 3.76 -11.11
CA PHE A 137 9.28 4.60 -11.52
C PHE A 137 8.73 5.92 -12.07
N LEU A 138 9.16 7.05 -11.52
CA LEU A 138 8.76 8.38 -11.99
C LEU A 138 9.82 8.96 -12.94
N GLU A 139 11.05 9.10 -12.43
CA GLU A 139 12.20 9.66 -13.13
C GLU A 139 13.51 9.19 -12.49
N TYR A 140 14.66 9.70 -12.95
CA TYR A 140 15.97 9.24 -12.50
C TYR A 140 16.12 9.30 -10.98
N GLY A 141 16.27 8.14 -10.33
CA GLY A 141 16.43 8.04 -8.88
C GLY A 141 15.13 8.25 -8.08
N LYS A 142 13.99 8.42 -8.75
CA LYS A 142 12.70 8.75 -8.12
C LYS A 142 11.65 7.66 -8.29
N TYR A 143 11.11 7.21 -7.16
CA TYR A 143 10.12 6.15 -7.08
C TYR A 143 8.94 6.56 -6.19
N GLU A 144 7.75 6.18 -6.63
CA GLU A 144 6.53 6.31 -5.85
C GLU A 144 6.12 4.93 -5.35
N ILE A 145 5.95 4.78 -4.04
CA ILE A 145 5.46 3.54 -3.41
C ILE A 145 4.11 3.84 -2.78
N THR A 146 3.06 3.19 -3.26
CA THR A 146 1.70 3.38 -2.73
C THR A 146 1.21 2.12 -2.04
N THR A 147 0.81 2.25 -0.78
CA THR A 147 0.08 1.20 -0.07
C THR A 147 -1.38 1.22 -0.48
N ILE A 148 -1.83 0.17 -1.16
CA ILE A 148 -3.21 0.03 -1.63
C ILE A 148 -4.12 -0.42 -0.48
N THR A 149 -3.65 -1.36 0.33
CA THR A 149 -4.41 -1.88 1.46
C THR A 149 -3.52 -2.60 2.47
N ALA A 150 -3.99 -2.73 3.70
CA ALA A 150 -3.38 -3.56 4.73
C ALA A 150 -4.44 -4.28 5.57
N MET A 151 -4.12 -5.50 6.03
CA MET A 151 -5.01 -6.39 6.76
C MET A 151 -4.21 -7.36 7.64
N LYS A 152 -4.56 -7.47 8.92
CA LYS A 152 -4.08 -8.55 9.78
C LYS A 152 -5.04 -9.74 9.70
N THR A 153 -4.74 -10.73 8.87
CA THR A 153 -5.62 -11.88 8.60
C THR A 153 -4.84 -13.05 8.01
N THR A 154 -5.29 -14.29 8.25
CA THR A 154 -4.74 -15.49 7.62
C THR A 154 -5.26 -15.67 6.19
N ASP A 155 -6.44 -15.12 5.87
CA ASP A 155 -7.19 -15.42 4.66
C ASP A 155 -6.93 -14.40 3.55
N PHE A 156 -5.68 -13.93 3.45
CA PHE A 156 -5.28 -12.98 2.43
C PHE A 156 -4.92 -13.68 1.11
N PHE A 157 -5.83 -13.58 0.14
CA PHE A 157 -5.70 -14.22 -1.17
C PHE A 157 -4.72 -13.48 -2.10
N LEU A 158 -3.98 -14.28 -2.88
CA LEU A 158 -3.14 -13.81 -3.98
C LEU A 158 -3.85 -14.09 -5.30
N THR A 159 -3.65 -13.23 -6.30
CA THR A 159 -4.10 -13.50 -7.67
C THR A 159 -3.03 -14.25 -8.45
N ASP A 160 -3.43 -14.94 -9.52
CA ASP A 160 -2.47 -15.66 -10.36
C ASP A 160 -1.41 -14.73 -10.95
N GLY A 161 -0.16 -15.19 -10.98
CA GLY A 161 1.01 -14.43 -11.39
C GLY A 161 1.54 -13.42 -10.35
N GLN A 162 0.83 -13.18 -9.25
CA GLN A 162 1.19 -12.19 -8.23
C GLN A 162 2.37 -12.65 -7.39
N TYR A 163 3.27 -11.71 -7.09
CA TYR A 163 4.40 -11.93 -6.21
C TYR A 163 4.04 -11.60 -4.76
N CYS A 164 4.62 -12.39 -3.84
CA CYS A 164 4.44 -12.27 -2.41
C CYS A 164 5.81 -12.34 -1.72
N ILE A 165 6.13 -11.34 -0.90
CA ILE A 165 7.31 -11.34 -0.04
C ILE A 165 6.85 -11.62 1.39
N SER A 166 7.37 -12.68 1.99
CA SER A 166 6.99 -13.10 3.34
C SER A 166 8.16 -12.95 4.30
N PHE A 167 7.99 -12.12 5.32
CA PHE A 167 8.90 -11.97 6.44
C PHE A 167 8.53 -12.96 7.53
N THR A 168 9.52 -13.70 8.03
CA THR A 168 9.38 -14.62 9.16
C THR A 168 10.45 -14.30 10.19
N ASN A 169 10.47 -14.98 11.34
CA ASN A 169 11.51 -14.75 12.34
C ASN A 169 12.93 -15.16 11.86
N THR A 170 13.02 -16.01 10.84
CA THR A 170 14.30 -16.63 10.42
C THR A 170 14.68 -16.35 8.98
N SER A 171 13.73 -15.92 8.15
CA SER A 171 13.98 -15.73 6.72
C SER A 171 13.01 -14.76 6.07
N ILE A 172 13.39 -14.32 4.88
CA ILE A 172 12.58 -13.54 3.95
C ILE A 172 12.44 -14.35 2.68
N ASN A 173 11.21 -14.66 2.32
CA ASN A 173 10.90 -15.56 1.21
C ASN A 173 10.22 -14.78 0.09
N LEU A 174 10.73 -14.92 -1.12
CA LEU A 174 10.03 -14.51 -2.32
C LEU A 174 9.22 -15.68 -2.87
N ASN A 175 7.93 -15.47 -3.03
CA ASN A 175 7.01 -16.44 -3.62
C ASN A 175 6.24 -15.83 -4.78
N ARG A 176 5.71 -16.68 -5.66
CA ARG A 176 4.79 -16.31 -6.73
C ARG A 176 3.68 -17.33 -6.85
N LEU A 177 2.45 -16.84 -6.99
CA LEU A 177 1.32 -17.72 -7.30
C LEU A 177 1.32 -18.01 -8.80
N VAL A 178 1.35 -19.29 -9.18
CA VAL A 178 1.26 -19.74 -10.58
C VAL A 178 0.31 -20.94 -10.63
N VAL A 179 -0.76 -20.83 -11.41
CA VAL A 179 -1.80 -21.87 -11.56
C VAL A 179 -2.33 -22.31 -10.18
N LYS A 180 -2.67 -21.34 -9.33
CA LYS A 180 -3.14 -21.53 -7.93
C LYS A 180 -2.14 -22.23 -6.98
N GLN A 181 -0.91 -22.50 -7.43
CA GLN A 181 0.15 -23.05 -6.59
C GLN A 181 1.12 -21.94 -6.19
N LEU A 182 1.35 -21.78 -4.89
CA LEU A 182 2.34 -20.84 -4.39
C LEU A 182 3.72 -21.49 -4.50
N SER A 183 4.58 -20.94 -5.35
CA SER A 183 5.94 -21.43 -5.57
C SER A 183 6.95 -20.48 -4.95
N THR A 184 7.93 -21.01 -4.23
CA THR A 184 9.08 -20.23 -3.74
C THR A 184 10.07 -20.01 -4.88
N ILE A 185 10.46 -18.75 -5.07
CA ILE A 185 11.43 -18.33 -6.08
C ILE A 185 12.80 -18.16 -5.43
N ASP A 186 12.84 -17.50 -4.27
CA ASP A 186 14.09 -17.16 -3.60
C ASP A 186 13.87 -17.09 -2.08
N LYS A 187 14.94 -17.25 -1.32
CA LYS A 187 14.94 -17.23 0.15
C LYS A 187 16.25 -16.64 0.68
N LEU A 188 16.10 -15.62 1.52
CA LEU A 188 17.19 -15.02 2.29
C LEU A 188 17.03 -15.41 3.77
N THR A 189 18.13 -15.79 4.41
CA THR A 189 18.18 -16.09 5.85
C THR A 189 18.81 -14.90 6.58
N TYR A 190 18.34 -14.58 7.79
CA TYR A 190 18.94 -13.54 8.63
C TYR A 190 20.30 -13.95 9.20
#